data_AF-A0A3D0PT84-F1
#
_entry.id   AF-A0A3D0PT84-F1
#
_cell.length_a   1.000
_cell.length_b   1.000
_cell.length_c   1.000
_cell.angle_alpha   90.00
_cell.angle_beta   90.00
_cell.angle_gamma   90.00
#
_symmetry.space_group_name_H-M   'P 1'
#
loop_
_entity.id
_entity.type
_entity.pdbx_description
1 polymer ?
#
loop_
_entity_poly.entity_id
_entity_poly.type
_entity_poly.pdbx_seq_one_letter_code
_entity_poly.pdbx_strand_id
1 'polypeptide(L)'
;MLTRRIIVLTKELNSVYRTLGIDKKILDYSQEIENNLKERFAKIDRIAEFNQLKVLKAMQDNRLSDIHFAATTGYGYNDIGRDTLEKVYADIFHAEDALVRPQLMSGTHALTVALAGNLRPGDELLSPVGKPYDTLEGVIGITESRGSLAEYGITYSQVDLLPDGGFDWEG
;
A
#
# COMPACT_ATOMS: atom_id res chain seq x y z
N MET A 1 -10.82 -3.43 41.95
CA MET A 1 -11.78 -4.20 41.12
C MET A 1 -11.21 -4.54 39.73
N LEU A 2 -10.51 -3.63 39.04
CA LEU A 2 -9.88 -3.88 37.73
C LEU A 2 -8.83 -5.01 37.74
N THR A 3 -7.96 -5.08 38.75
CA THR A 3 -6.85 -6.05 38.80
C THR A 3 -7.34 -7.51 38.87
N ARG A 4 -8.47 -7.76 39.56
CA ARG A 4 -9.09 -9.10 39.60
C ARG A 4 -9.69 -9.50 38.25
N ARG A 5 -10.25 -8.54 37.50
CA ARG A 5 -10.81 -8.78 36.17
C ARG A 5 -9.72 -9.16 35.16
N ILE A 6 -8.60 -8.45 35.16
CA ILE A 6 -7.46 -8.73 34.27
C ILE A 6 -6.89 -10.13 34.53
N ILE A 7 -6.70 -10.50 35.79
CA ILE A 7 -6.14 -11.83 36.17
C ILE A 7 -7.07 -12.98 35.76
N VAL A 8 -8.39 -12.79 35.84
CA VAL A 8 -9.38 -13.79 35.40
C VAL A 8 -9.32 -13.95 33.87
N LEU A 9 -9.26 -12.85 33.12
CA LEU A 9 -9.09 -12.85 31.67
C LEU A 9 -7.81 -13.58 31.22
N THR A 10 -6.68 -13.39 31.91
CA THR A 10 -5.42 -14.08 31.56
C THR A 10 -5.50 -15.59 31.77
N LYS A 11 -6.21 -16.05 32.80
CA LYS A 11 -6.40 -17.48 33.07
C LYS A 11 -7.33 -18.14 32.05
N GLU A 12 -8.40 -17.46 31.66
CA GLU A 12 -9.31 -17.91 30.61
C GLU A 12 -8.61 -17.98 29.26
N LEU A 13 -7.80 -16.98 28.89
CA LEU A 13 -6.99 -16.99 27.67
C LEU A 13 -6.02 -18.17 27.62
N ASN A 14 -5.29 -18.42 28.71
CA ASN A 14 -4.35 -19.54 28.79
C ASN A 14 -5.04 -20.90 28.67
N SER A 15 -6.27 -21.03 29.16
CA SER A 15 -7.08 -22.23 28.96
C SER A 15 -7.44 -22.41 27.48
N VAL A 16 -7.89 -21.33 26.81
CA VAL A 16 -8.21 -21.36 25.38
C VAL A 16 -6.98 -21.72 24.54
N TYR A 17 -5.82 -21.12 24.80
CA TYR A 17 -4.59 -21.45 24.08
C TYR A 17 -4.21 -22.92 24.20
N ARG A 18 -4.40 -23.53 25.37
CA ARG A 18 -4.19 -24.97 25.55
C ARG A 18 -5.19 -25.82 24.76
N THR A 19 -6.46 -25.41 24.68
CA THR A 19 -7.45 -26.12 23.84
C THR A 19 -7.12 -26.02 22.35
N LEU A 20 -6.39 -24.98 21.93
CA LEU A 20 -5.85 -24.82 20.57
C LEU A 20 -4.52 -25.56 20.35
N GLY A 21 -4.03 -26.30 21.36
CA GLY A 21 -2.77 -27.04 21.29
C GLY A 21 -1.52 -26.16 21.41
N ILE A 22 -1.64 -24.92 21.90
CA ILE A 22 -0.50 -24.02 22.08
C ILE A 22 0.13 -24.25 23.45
N ASP A 23 1.37 -24.71 23.42
CA ASP A 23 2.15 -25.00 24.62
C ASP A 23 2.47 -23.74 25.42
N LYS A 24 2.44 -23.87 26.76
CA LYS A 24 2.81 -22.78 27.68
C LYS A 24 4.18 -22.18 27.38
N LYS A 25 5.14 -23.01 26.96
CA LYS A 25 6.49 -22.56 26.60
C LYS A 25 6.47 -21.54 25.45
N ILE A 26 5.59 -21.76 24.47
CA ILE A 26 5.42 -20.84 23.33
C ILE A 26 4.76 -19.54 23.80
N LEU A 27 3.76 -19.62 24.69
CA LEU A 27 3.11 -18.44 25.26
C LEU A 27 4.10 -17.57 26.04
N ASP A 28 4.88 -18.19 26.92
CA ASP A 28 5.89 -17.48 27.72
C ASP A 28 6.95 -16.83 26.82
N TYR A 29 7.42 -17.53 25.78
CA TYR A 29 8.37 -17.00 24.79
C TYR A 29 7.79 -15.82 23.99
N SER A 30 6.56 -15.95 23.47
CA SER A 30 5.88 -14.88 22.74
C SER A 30 5.72 -13.63 23.60
N GLN A 31 5.38 -13.80 24.88
CA GLN A 31 5.21 -12.67 25.80
C GLN A 31 6.52 -11.92 26.05
N GLU A 32 7.64 -12.62 26.14
CA GLU A 32 8.97 -12.03 26.26
C GLU A 32 9.31 -11.21 25.00
N ILE A 33 9.11 -11.78 23.81
CA ILE A 33 9.34 -11.09 22.54
C ILE A 33 8.44 -9.85 22.41
N GLU A 34 7.15 -9.97 22.72
CA GLU A 34 6.21 -8.85 22.69
C GLU A 34 6.63 -7.72 23.63
N ASN A 35 7.10 -8.06 24.84
CA ASN A 35 7.62 -7.07 25.78
C ASN A 35 8.82 -6.30 25.21
N ASN A 36 9.72 -6.98 24.50
CA ASN A 36 10.88 -6.37 23.84
C ASN A 36 10.49 -5.51 22.63
N LEU A 37 9.29 -5.70 22.06
CA LEU A 37 8.79 -4.95 20.91
C LEU A 37 7.95 -3.71 21.29
N LYS A 38 7.65 -3.50 22.57
CA LYS A 38 6.80 -2.38 23.04
C LYS A 38 7.20 -1.02 22.51
N GLU A 39 8.50 -0.72 22.48
CA GLU A 39 8.99 0.55 21.93
C GLU A 39 8.77 0.68 20.42
N ARG A 40 8.87 -0.44 19.67
CA ARG A 40 8.57 -0.45 18.23
C ARG A 40 7.07 -0.25 17.98
N PHE A 41 6.21 -0.92 18.75
CA PHE A 41 4.76 -0.71 18.67
C PHE A 41 4.36 0.72 19.00
N ALA A 42 4.91 1.30 20.07
CA ALA A 42 4.66 2.70 20.41
C ALA A 42 5.09 3.68 19.30
N LYS A 43 6.14 3.38 18.54
CA LYS A 43 6.54 4.17 17.36
C LYS A 43 5.55 4.01 16.20
N ILE A 44 5.10 2.79 15.92
CA ILE A 44 4.09 2.50 14.91
C ILE A 44 2.77 3.22 15.24
N ASP A 45 2.35 3.18 16.52
CA ASP A 45 1.12 3.84 16.97
C ASP A 45 1.15 5.35 16.74
N ARG A 46 2.29 6.01 16.99
CA ARG A 46 2.45 7.44 16.71
C ARG A 46 2.40 7.76 15.22
N ILE A 47 2.97 6.91 14.38
CA ILE A 47 2.89 7.06 12.92
C ILE A 47 1.44 6.86 12.44
N ALA A 48 0.75 5.86 12.99
CA ALA A 48 -0.65 5.59 12.70
C ALA A 48 -1.54 6.77 13.14
N GLU A 49 -1.34 7.33 14.32
CA GLU A 49 -2.05 8.51 14.81
C GLU A 49 -1.85 9.71 13.87
N PHE A 50 -0.60 10.01 13.49
CA PHE A 50 -0.31 11.08 12.53
C PHE A 50 -1.02 10.86 11.19
N ASN A 51 -0.92 9.65 10.62
CA ASN A 51 -1.55 9.33 9.35
C ASN A 51 -3.09 9.36 9.44
N GLN A 52 -3.67 8.94 10.57
CA GLN A 52 -5.11 9.03 10.81
C GLN A 52 -5.58 10.48 10.80
N LEU A 53 -4.86 11.38 11.46
CA LEU A 53 -5.16 12.82 11.45
C LEU A 53 -5.00 13.42 10.04
N LYS A 54 -3.97 13.01 9.30
CA LYS A 54 -3.76 13.42 7.89
C LYS A 54 -4.95 13.03 7.01
N VAL A 55 -5.41 11.78 7.09
CA VAL A 55 -6.58 11.30 6.32
C VAL A 55 -7.85 12.03 6.74
N LEU A 56 -8.09 12.18 8.04
CA LEU A 56 -9.25 12.90 8.57
C LEU A 56 -9.28 14.35 8.06
N LYS A 57 -8.12 15.03 8.08
CA LYS A 57 -7.99 16.41 7.61
C LYS A 57 -8.31 16.52 6.12
N ALA A 58 -7.77 15.64 5.27
CA ALA A 58 -8.06 15.63 3.84
C ALA A 58 -9.56 15.42 3.56
N MET A 59 -10.24 14.52 4.31
CA MET A 59 -11.69 14.34 4.20
C MET A 59 -12.47 15.60 4.60
N GLN A 60 -12.04 16.30 5.66
CA GLN A 60 -12.66 17.55 6.13
C GLN A 60 -12.49 18.69 5.13
N ASP A 61 -11.29 18.86 4.58
CA ASP A 61 -10.98 19.94 3.64
C ASP A 61 -11.74 19.78 2.32
N ASN A 62 -11.94 18.53 1.89
CA ASN A 62 -12.77 18.19 0.73
C ASN A 62 -14.28 18.12 1.03
N ARG A 63 -14.69 18.41 2.27
CA ARG A 63 -16.10 18.41 2.71
C ARG A 63 -16.83 17.11 2.40
N LEU A 64 -16.13 15.98 2.56
CA LEU A 64 -16.72 14.66 2.37
C LEU A 64 -17.95 14.48 3.26
N SER A 65 -19.02 13.97 2.68
CA SER A 65 -20.33 13.79 3.33
C SER A 65 -21.10 12.64 2.68
N ASP A 66 -22.26 12.31 3.24
CA ASP A 66 -23.13 11.22 2.80
C ASP A 66 -23.57 11.32 1.33
N ILE A 67 -23.73 12.53 0.79
CA ILE A 67 -24.08 12.73 -0.64
C ILE A 67 -23.02 12.14 -1.59
N HIS A 68 -21.77 12.07 -1.15
CA HIS A 68 -20.65 11.54 -1.94
C HIS A 68 -20.66 10.00 -2.00
N PHE A 69 -21.53 9.34 -1.23
CA PHE A 69 -21.73 7.89 -1.30
C PHE A 69 -22.87 7.49 -2.25
N ALA A 70 -23.49 8.45 -2.95
CA ALA A 70 -24.50 8.15 -3.95
C ALA A 70 -23.89 7.37 -5.11
N ALA A 71 -24.55 6.29 -5.52
CA ALA A 71 -24.13 5.50 -6.68
C ALA A 71 -24.45 6.23 -7.99
N THR A 72 -23.54 6.14 -8.96
CA THR A 72 -23.79 6.55 -10.34
C THR A 72 -23.93 5.33 -11.25
N THR A 73 -24.72 5.48 -12.31
CA THR A 73 -24.95 4.42 -13.31
C THR A 73 -24.74 4.95 -14.72
N GLY A 74 -24.66 4.05 -15.70
CA GLY A 74 -24.39 4.42 -17.09
C GLY A 74 -23.00 5.02 -17.26
N TYR A 75 -22.90 6.18 -17.91
CA TYR A 75 -21.62 6.85 -18.16
C TYR A 75 -20.93 7.40 -16.92
N GLY A 76 -21.66 7.64 -15.83
CA GLY A 76 -21.09 8.21 -14.60
C GLY A 76 -20.59 9.65 -14.76
N TYR A 77 -21.25 10.47 -15.58
CA TYR A 77 -20.95 11.91 -15.66
C TYR A 77 -21.31 12.60 -14.34
N ASN A 78 -20.51 13.60 -13.96
CA ASN A 78 -20.70 14.41 -12.76
C ASN A 78 -20.84 13.58 -11.47
N ASP A 79 -20.05 12.51 -11.36
CA ASP A 79 -19.98 11.71 -10.15
C ASP A 79 -19.18 12.45 -9.07
N ILE A 80 -19.89 13.20 -8.24
CA ILE A 80 -19.29 14.00 -7.17
C ILE A 80 -18.54 13.14 -6.14
N GLY A 81 -18.97 11.89 -5.92
CA GLY A 81 -18.35 10.99 -4.96
C GLY A 81 -16.98 10.54 -5.43
N ARG A 82 -16.94 10.10 -6.68
CA ARG A 82 -15.71 9.75 -7.41
C ARG A 82 -14.72 10.92 -7.45
N ASP A 83 -15.18 12.08 -7.89
CA ASP A 83 -14.30 13.25 -8.09
C ASP A 83 -13.79 13.80 -6.73
N THR A 84 -14.59 13.69 -5.66
CA THR A 84 -14.17 14.09 -4.31
C THR A 84 -13.18 13.09 -3.71
N LEU A 85 -13.37 11.79 -3.94
CA LEU A 85 -12.43 10.77 -3.47
C LEU A 85 -11.03 10.97 -4.06
N GLU A 86 -10.94 11.34 -5.33
CA GLU A 86 -9.66 11.65 -5.97
C GLU A 86 -8.97 12.85 -5.36
N LYS A 87 -9.70 13.95 -5.10
CA LYS A 87 -9.14 15.11 -4.41
C LYS A 87 -8.65 14.75 -3.00
N VAL A 88 -9.40 13.92 -2.27
CA VAL A 88 -8.95 13.42 -0.96
C VAL A 88 -7.64 12.64 -1.08
N TYR A 89 -7.49 11.77 -2.08
CA TYR A 89 -6.22 11.06 -2.32
C TYR A 89 -5.09 12.01 -2.72
N ALA A 90 -5.34 12.95 -3.63
CA ALA A 90 -4.37 13.96 -4.04
C ALA A 90 -3.85 14.75 -2.83
N ASP A 91 -4.75 15.19 -1.94
CA ASP A 91 -4.40 15.92 -0.71
C ASP A 91 -3.60 15.06 0.28
N ILE A 92 -3.95 13.78 0.46
CA ILE A 92 -3.25 12.84 1.36
C ILE A 92 -1.81 12.58 0.90
N PHE A 93 -1.61 12.48 -0.41
CA PHE A 93 -0.31 12.20 -1.03
C PHE A 93 0.45 13.47 -1.44
N HIS A 94 -0.15 14.65 -1.24
CA HIS A 94 0.41 15.94 -1.66
C HIS A 94 0.76 15.98 -3.15
N ALA A 95 -0.13 15.43 -3.99
CA ALA A 95 -0.04 15.45 -5.44
C ALA A 95 -0.99 16.49 -6.02
N GLU A 96 -0.75 16.90 -7.26
CA GLU A 96 -1.63 17.84 -7.98
C GLU A 96 -2.98 17.20 -8.34
N ASP A 97 -2.99 15.89 -8.60
CA ASP A 97 -4.16 15.10 -8.96
C ASP A 97 -3.99 13.64 -8.52
N ALA A 98 -5.08 12.85 -8.55
CA ALA A 98 -5.06 11.41 -8.29
C ALA A 98 -6.08 10.67 -9.15
N LEU A 99 -5.73 9.44 -9.57
CA LEU A 99 -6.66 8.54 -10.27
C LEU A 99 -7.05 7.37 -9.38
N VAL A 100 -8.26 7.40 -8.81
CA VAL A 100 -8.75 6.37 -7.87
C VAL A 100 -10.02 5.74 -8.40
N ARG A 101 -9.91 4.50 -8.89
CA ARG A 101 -10.95 3.88 -9.71
C ARG A 101 -11.14 2.40 -9.40
N PRO A 102 -12.39 1.92 -9.23
CA PRO A 102 -12.67 0.49 -9.18
C PRO A 102 -12.35 -0.23 -10.51
N GLN A 103 -12.22 0.51 -11.61
CA GLN A 103 -11.79 -0.02 -12.91
C GLN A 103 -10.32 -0.47 -12.91
N LEU A 104 -9.51 0.01 -11.96
CA LEU A 104 -8.14 -0.47 -11.75
C LEU A 104 -8.18 -1.79 -10.98
N MET A 105 -8.26 -2.89 -11.73
CA MET A 105 -8.41 -4.27 -11.21
C MET A 105 -7.30 -4.74 -10.25
N SER A 106 -6.10 -4.14 -10.29
CA SER A 106 -4.98 -4.54 -9.42
C SER A 106 -3.91 -3.44 -9.35
N GLY A 107 -2.96 -3.59 -8.41
CA GLY A 107 -1.79 -2.71 -8.32
C GLY A 107 -0.92 -2.77 -9.59
N THR A 108 -0.71 -3.96 -10.17
CA THR A 108 0.01 -4.10 -11.44
C THR A 108 -0.72 -3.39 -12.57
N HIS A 109 -2.06 -3.45 -12.63
CA HIS A 109 -2.83 -2.69 -13.62
C HIS A 109 -2.67 -1.17 -13.45
N ALA A 110 -2.67 -0.66 -12.21
CA ALA A 110 -2.43 0.76 -11.95
C ALA A 110 -1.03 1.20 -12.43
N LEU A 111 0.01 0.39 -12.19
CA LEU A 111 1.36 0.64 -12.68
C LEU A 111 1.44 0.57 -14.21
N THR A 112 0.79 -0.40 -14.85
CA THR A 112 0.70 -0.49 -16.31
C THR A 112 0.08 0.77 -16.91
N VAL A 113 -1.04 1.25 -16.34
CA VAL A 113 -1.69 2.49 -16.80
C VAL A 113 -0.77 3.70 -16.61
N ALA A 114 -0.08 3.81 -15.48
CA ALA A 114 0.86 4.89 -15.22
C ALA A 114 2.03 4.89 -16.22
N LEU A 115 2.63 3.73 -16.50
CA LEU A 115 3.74 3.60 -17.44
C LEU A 115 3.30 3.84 -18.89
N ALA A 116 2.29 3.12 -19.36
CA ALA A 116 1.79 3.26 -20.74
C ALA A 116 1.18 4.64 -21.01
N GLY A 117 0.62 5.30 -20.01
CA GLY A 117 0.09 6.67 -20.13
C GLY A 117 1.18 7.72 -20.34
N ASN A 118 2.37 7.51 -19.76
CA ASN A 118 3.45 8.50 -19.77
C ASN A 118 4.58 8.20 -20.77
N LEU A 119 4.76 6.95 -21.21
CA LEU A 119 5.81 6.58 -22.17
C LEU A 119 5.29 6.55 -23.61
N ARG A 120 6.17 6.85 -24.57
CA ARG A 120 5.90 6.86 -26.01
C ARG A 120 6.96 6.04 -26.78
N PRO A 121 6.66 5.62 -28.02
CA PRO A 121 7.65 4.93 -28.85
C PRO A 121 8.95 5.75 -28.97
N GLY A 122 10.08 5.13 -28.66
CA GLY A 122 11.40 5.77 -28.61
C GLY A 122 11.85 6.26 -27.23
N ASP A 123 10.96 6.25 -26.22
CA ASP A 123 11.34 6.52 -24.83
C ASP A 123 12.02 5.30 -24.18
N GLU A 124 12.77 5.55 -23.10
CA GLU A 124 13.37 4.52 -22.26
C GLU A 124 12.82 4.56 -20.82
N LEU A 125 12.46 3.39 -20.30
CA LEU A 125 12.15 3.20 -18.88
C LEU A 125 13.41 2.74 -18.13
N LEU A 126 13.86 3.55 -17.16
CA LEU A 126 14.98 3.21 -16.28
C LEU A 126 14.47 2.74 -14.90
N SER A 127 14.90 1.55 -14.46
CA SER A 127 14.74 1.10 -13.07
C SER A 127 16.03 1.34 -12.26
N PRO A 128 16.05 2.27 -11.28
CA PRO A 128 17.24 2.57 -10.48
C PRO A 128 17.44 1.62 -9.28
N VAL A 129 16.62 0.57 -9.17
CA VAL A 129 16.60 -0.35 -8.02
C VAL A 129 16.72 -1.81 -8.45
N GLY A 130 17.43 -2.03 -9.56
CA GLY A 130 17.57 -3.32 -10.21
C GLY A 130 16.28 -3.80 -10.87
N LYS A 131 16.11 -5.11 -10.91
CA LYS A 131 15.01 -5.75 -11.62
C LYS A 131 13.66 -5.47 -10.92
N PRO A 132 12.60 -5.06 -11.65
CA PRO A 132 11.27 -4.90 -11.08
C PRO A 132 10.69 -6.26 -10.66
N TYR A 133 9.65 -6.21 -9.84
CA TYR A 133 8.95 -7.42 -9.41
C TYR A 133 8.29 -8.16 -10.59
N ASP A 134 8.17 -9.47 -10.45
CA ASP A 134 7.82 -10.45 -11.49
C ASP A 134 6.69 -10.05 -12.44
N THR A 135 5.54 -9.60 -11.93
CA THR A 135 4.37 -9.31 -12.78
C THR A 135 4.60 -8.09 -13.69
N LEU A 136 5.55 -7.21 -13.35
CA LEU A 136 5.87 -6.03 -14.16
C LEU A 136 6.81 -6.38 -15.32
N GLU A 137 7.52 -7.50 -15.26
CA GLU A 137 8.42 -7.94 -16.34
C GLU A 137 7.69 -8.13 -17.67
N GLY A 138 6.50 -8.75 -17.64
CA GLY A 138 5.66 -8.92 -18.82
C GLY A 138 4.97 -7.64 -19.28
N VAL A 139 4.75 -6.68 -18.38
CA VAL A 139 4.24 -5.35 -18.75
C VAL A 139 5.30 -4.57 -19.52
N ILE A 140 6.54 -4.59 -19.02
CA ILE A 140 7.67 -3.88 -19.64
C ILE A 140 8.11 -4.58 -20.92
N GLY A 141 8.09 -5.91 -20.94
CA GLY A 141 8.61 -6.73 -22.04
C GLY A 141 10.03 -7.24 -21.78
N ILE A 142 10.44 -7.32 -20.51
CA ILE A 142 11.69 -8.00 -20.09
C ILE A 142 11.57 -9.51 -20.38
N THR A 143 10.40 -10.06 -20.07
CA THR A 143 9.97 -11.39 -20.54
C THR A 143 8.99 -11.18 -21.70
N GLU A 144 9.12 -11.99 -22.76
CA GLU A 144 8.26 -11.90 -23.94
C GLU A 144 6.77 -11.99 -23.53
N SER A 145 6.02 -10.95 -23.84
CA SER A 145 4.61 -10.81 -23.46
C SER A 145 3.90 -9.87 -24.43
N ARG A 146 2.68 -10.27 -24.81
CA ARG A 146 1.84 -9.53 -25.76
C ARG A 146 1.35 -8.22 -25.17
N GLY A 147 1.42 -7.15 -25.95
CA GLY A 147 1.03 -5.81 -25.54
C GLY A 147 1.97 -5.18 -24.53
N SER A 148 3.20 -5.69 -24.39
CA SER A 148 4.22 -5.09 -23.53
C SER A 148 4.71 -3.75 -24.08
N LEU A 149 5.29 -2.91 -23.22
CA LEU A 149 5.85 -1.62 -23.63
C LEU A 149 6.92 -1.78 -24.72
N ALA A 150 7.71 -2.85 -24.67
CA ALA A 150 8.69 -3.20 -25.71
C ALA A 150 8.06 -3.37 -27.11
N GLU A 151 6.86 -3.94 -27.23
CA GLU A 151 6.15 -4.05 -28.52
C GLU A 151 5.76 -2.68 -29.11
N TYR A 152 5.65 -1.66 -28.27
CA TYR A 152 5.40 -0.26 -28.67
C TYR A 152 6.70 0.53 -28.91
N GLY A 153 7.87 -0.12 -28.91
CA GLY A 153 9.15 0.54 -29.16
C GLY A 153 9.69 1.35 -27.98
N ILE A 154 9.26 1.04 -26.75
CA ILE A 154 9.80 1.60 -25.52
C ILE A 154 10.93 0.70 -25.03
N THR A 155 12.11 1.26 -24.79
CA THR A 155 13.25 0.48 -24.27
C THR A 155 13.24 0.41 -22.74
N TYR A 156 14.01 -0.53 -22.19
CA TYR A 156 14.15 -0.70 -20.75
C TYR A 156 15.63 -0.84 -20.37
N SER A 157 16.03 -0.11 -19.34
CA SER A 157 17.34 -0.20 -18.71
C SER A 157 17.20 -0.29 -17.18
N GLN A 158 18.23 -0.82 -16.51
CA GLN A 158 18.26 -0.88 -15.05
C GLN A 158 19.66 -0.71 -14.51
N VAL A 159 19.74 -0.22 -13.28
CA VAL A 159 20.96 -0.17 -12.47
C VAL A 159 20.71 -1.00 -11.23
N ASP A 160 21.58 -1.98 -10.96
CA ASP A 160 21.45 -2.84 -9.79
C ASP A 160 21.85 -2.08 -8.51
N LEU A 161 21.26 -2.49 -7.38
CA LEU A 161 21.67 -1.95 -6.08
C LEU A 161 23.09 -2.44 -5.72
N LEU A 162 23.80 -1.63 -4.94
CA LEU A 162 25.08 -2.01 -4.35
C LEU A 162 24.91 -3.23 -3.41
N PRO A 163 26.00 -3.97 -3.09
CA PRO A 163 25.93 -5.14 -2.21
C PRO A 163 25.37 -4.86 -0.80
N ASP A 164 25.38 -3.60 -0.35
CA ASP A 164 24.81 -3.15 0.92
C ASP A 164 23.32 -2.77 0.82
N GLY A 165 22.72 -2.85 -0.37
CA GLY A 165 21.34 -2.47 -0.68
C GLY A 165 21.14 -0.99 -0.99
N GLY A 166 22.22 -0.20 -1.10
CA GLY A 166 22.17 1.21 -1.49
C GLY A 166 21.99 1.41 -3.00
N PHE A 167 21.54 2.61 -3.38
CA PHE A 167 21.51 3.04 -4.77
C PHE A 167 22.92 3.22 -5.33
N ASP A 168 23.15 2.73 -6.55
CA ASP A 168 24.33 3.09 -7.33
C ASP A 168 24.04 4.38 -8.12
N TRP A 169 24.65 5.48 -7.68
CA TRP A 169 24.46 6.80 -8.29
C TRP A 169 25.40 7.06 -9.47
N GLU A 170 26.45 6.24 -9.63
CA GLU A 170 27.43 6.37 -10.72
C GLU A 170 27.00 5.56 -11.96
N GLY A 171 26.25 4.48 -11.76
CA GLY A 171 25.62 3.69 -12.81
C GLY A 171 26.42 2.48 -13.26
#